data_AF-A0A9D4WQS2-F1
#
_entry.id   AF-A0A9D4WQS2-F1
#
_cell.length_a   1.000
_cell.length_b   1.000
_cell.length_c   1.000
_cell.angle_alpha   90.00
_cell.angle_beta   90.00
_cell.angle_gamma   90.00
#
_symmetry.space_group_name_H-M   'P 1'
#
loop_
_entity.id
_entity.type
_entity.pdbx_description
1 polymer ?
#
loop_
_entity_poly.entity_id
_entity_poly.type
_entity_poly.pdbx_seq_one_letter_code
_entity_poly.pdbx_strand_id
1 'polypeptide(L)'
;MSRKVDSVKDINDSKETWRLAVRIMDVWSVVNNKGIEHLEMIVMDSLGDRIQVLIRHDHLLKWKEAIELQNIPPKGYFFKDFGEILQGKCKTDRLEDIIDAVSEINHIQSNTLGKKVVVSVVLKDLK
;
A
#
# COMPACT_ATOMS: atom_id res chain seq x y z
N MET A 1 -26.60 -6.55 -21.22
CA MET A 1 -25.36 -6.28 -21.98
C MET A 1 -24.25 -5.95 -20.99
N SER A 2 -23.19 -6.76 -20.90
CA SER A 2 -22.05 -6.48 -20.04
C SER A 2 -21.26 -5.32 -20.63
N ARG A 3 -21.12 -4.20 -19.89
CA ARG A 3 -20.29 -3.08 -20.32
C ARG A 3 -18.83 -3.52 -20.24
N LYS A 4 -18.06 -3.32 -21.31
CA LYS A 4 -16.63 -3.68 -21.35
C LYS A 4 -15.90 -2.90 -20.26
N VAL A 5 -15.16 -3.63 -19.43
CA VAL A 5 -14.27 -3.10 -18.39
C VAL A 5 -12.86 -3.08 -18.96
N ASP A 6 -12.10 -2.06 -18.60
CA ASP A 6 -10.69 -1.92 -18.96
C ASP A 6 -9.78 -2.63 -17.96
N SER A 7 -8.64 -3.16 -18.43
CA SER A 7 -7.63 -3.79 -17.57
C SER A 7 -6.65 -2.75 -17.04
N VAL A 8 -6.04 -3.01 -15.88
CA VAL A 8 -5.06 -2.09 -15.28
C VAL A 8 -3.84 -1.90 -16.17
N LYS A 9 -3.37 -2.97 -16.85
CA LYS A 9 -2.22 -2.91 -17.76
C LYS A 9 -2.47 -2.11 -19.04
N ASP A 10 -3.72 -1.92 -19.43
CA ASP A 10 -4.05 -1.21 -20.66
C ASP A 10 -3.93 0.30 -20.47
N ILE A 11 -3.87 0.79 -19.23
CA ILE A 11 -3.83 2.21 -18.89
C ILE A 11 -2.65 2.90 -19.58
N ASN A 12 -2.98 3.89 -20.39
CA ASN A 12 -2.03 4.71 -21.14
C ASN A 12 -2.67 6.06 -21.51
N ASP A 13 -1.92 6.89 -22.23
CA ASP A 13 -2.34 8.25 -22.60
C ASP A 13 -3.27 8.31 -23.82
N SER A 14 -3.72 7.17 -24.35
CA SER A 14 -4.57 7.13 -25.56
C SER A 14 -6.01 7.57 -25.32
N LYS A 15 -6.47 7.57 -24.06
CA LYS A 15 -7.82 8.03 -23.69
C LYS A 15 -7.85 8.66 -22.30
N GLU A 16 -8.79 9.57 -22.11
CA GLU A 16 -8.95 10.32 -20.86
C GLU A 16 -9.69 9.54 -19.77
N THR A 17 -10.63 8.65 -20.13
CA THR A 17 -11.48 7.93 -19.17
C THR A 17 -11.28 6.42 -19.25
N TRP A 18 -10.96 5.81 -18.12
CA TRP A 18 -10.80 4.37 -17.93
C TRP A 18 -11.88 3.83 -16.99
N ARG A 19 -12.52 2.71 -17.35
CA ARG A 19 -13.54 2.06 -16.53
C ARG A 19 -12.99 0.76 -15.98
N LEU A 20 -12.46 0.81 -14.75
CA LEU A 20 -11.83 -0.33 -14.10
C LEU A 20 -12.82 -1.02 -13.14
N ALA A 21 -12.86 -2.35 -13.16
CA ALA A 21 -13.52 -3.14 -12.12
C ALA A 21 -12.43 -3.72 -11.23
N VAL A 22 -12.24 -3.07 -10.08
CA VAL A 22 -11.13 -3.36 -9.17
C VAL A 22 -11.63 -3.60 -7.76
N ARG A 23 -10.86 -4.39 -7.02
CA ARG A 23 -10.98 -4.55 -5.57
C ARG A 23 -9.94 -3.67 -4.89
N ILE A 24 -10.34 -2.97 -3.84
CA ILE A 24 -9.41 -2.25 -2.96
C ILE A 24 -8.65 -3.28 -2.12
N MET A 25 -7.32 -3.26 -2.23
CA MET A 25 -6.41 -4.13 -1.48
C MET A 25 -5.92 -3.47 -0.19
N ASP A 26 -5.60 -2.18 -0.28
CA ASP A 26 -5.08 -1.39 0.82
C ASP A 26 -5.44 0.08 0.62
N VAL A 27 -5.61 0.81 1.72
CA VAL A 27 -5.89 2.24 1.76
C VAL A 27 -5.23 2.86 2.99
N TRP A 28 -4.56 3.99 2.81
CA TRP A 28 -3.96 4.75 3.89
C TRP A 28 -4.02 6.25 3.62
N SER A 29 -4.08 7.03 4.71
CA SER A 29 -4.03 8.48 4.65
C SER A 29 -2.59 8.98 4.74
N VAL A 30 -2.25 9.93 3.89
CA VAL A 30 -0.95 10.59 3.87
C VAL A 30 -1.17 12.08 4.05
N VAL A 31 -0.48 12.67 5.02
CA VAL A 31 -0.50 14.12 5.23
C VAL A 31 0.80 14.69 4.69
N ASN A 32 0.67 15.63 3.77
CA ASN A 32 1.83 16.31 3.23
C ASN A 32 2.35 17.38 4.19
N ASN A 33 3.45 17.99 3.77
CA ASN A 33 4.22 18.94 4.55
C ASN A 33 3.52 20.27 4.82
N LYS A 34 2.44 20.52 4.08
CA LYS A 34 1.58 21.69 4.21
C LYS A 34 0.33 21.36 5.03
N GLY A 35 0.27 20.17 5.66
CA GLY A 35 -0.88 19.69 6.42
C GLY A 35 -2.05 19.23 5.55
N ILE A 36 -1.88 19.13 4.23
CA ILE A 36 -2.95 18.68 3.33
C ILE A 36 -2.95 17.16 3.30
N GLU A 37 -4.08 16.58 3.70
CA GLU A 37 -4.34 15.14 3.66
C GLU A 37 -4.75 14.69 2.24
N HIS A 38 -4.13 13.62 1.76
CA HIS A 38 -4.57 12.88 0.57
C HIS A 38 -4.65 11.38 0.90
N LEU A 39 -5.42 10.64 0.11
CA LEU A 39 -5.56 9.19 0.30
C LEU A 39 -4.72 8.47 -0.74
N GLU A 40 -4.01 7.44 -0.33
CA GLU A 40 -3.38 6.50 -1.24
C GLU A 40 -3.99 5.12 -1.06
N MET A 41 -4.14 4.39 -2.16
CA MET A 41 -4.70 3.06 -2.15
C MET A 41 -4.03 2.18 -3.19
N ILE A 42 -4.06 0.87 -2.94
CA ILE A 42 -3.69 -0.14 -3.92
C ILE A 42 -4.99 -0.81 -4.36
N VAL A 43 -5.21 -0.84 -5.68
CA VAL A 43 -6.35 -1.53 -6.27
C VAL A 43 -5.87 -2.66 -7.17
N MET A 44 -6.65 -3.72 -7.25
CA MET A 44 -6.35 -4.93 -8.03
C MET A 44 -7.50 -5.25 -8.97
N ASP A 45 -7.23 -5.52 -10.25
CA ASP A 45 -8.25 -5.98 -11.19
C ASP A 45 -8.52 -7.49 -11.11
N SER A 46 -9.45 -7.99 -11.92
CA SER A 46 -9.79 -9.42 -11.94
C SER A 46 -8.67 -10.33 -12.45
N LEU A 47 -7.64 -9.79 -13.11
CA LEU A 47 -6.47 -10.54 -13.56
C LEU A 47 -5.36 -10.57 -12.50
N GLY A 48 -5.55 -9.86 -11.37
CA GLY A 48 -4.57 -9.76 -10.30
C GLY A 48 -3.55 -8.65 -10.48
N ASP A 49 -3.71 -7.82 -11.52
CA ASP A 49 -2.83 -6.69 -11.78
C ASP A 49 -3.13 -5.55 -10.81
N ARG A 50 -2.07 -5.00 -10.21
CA ARG A 50 -2.15 -4.01 -9.13
C ARG A 50 -1.68 -2.65 -9.61
N ILE A 51 -2.37 -1.61 -9.20
CA ILE A 51 -1.97 -0.22 -9.42
C ILE A 51 -2.19 0.61 -8.16
N GLN A 52 -1.27 1.54 -7.92
CA GLN A 52 -1.41 2.52 -6.85
C GLN A 52 -2.20 3.72 -7.36
N VAL A 53 -3.17 4.16 -6.57
CA VAL A 53 -4.05 5.30 -6.88
C VAL A 53 -3.90 6.33 -5.77
N LEU A 54 -3.73 7.60 -6.18
CA LEU A 54 -3.73 8.75 -5.28
C LEU A 54 -5.02 9.53 -5.45
N ILE A 55 -5.75 9.73 -4.36
CA ILE A 55 -6.95 10.57 -4.30
C ILE A 55 -6.56 11.91 -3.70
N ARG A 56 -6.69 12.95 -4.51
CA ARG A 56 -6.42 14.33 -4.11
C ARG A 56 -7.41 14.79 -3.03
N HIS A 57 -6.97 15.77 -2.25
CA HIS A 57 -7.70 16.31 -1.09
C HIS A 57 -9.12 16.79 -1.41
N ASP A 58 -9.32 17.41 -2.58
CA ASP A 58 -10.61 17.88 -3.08
C ASP A 58 -11.66 16.78 -3.28
N HIS A 59 -11.22 15.53 -3.42
CA HIS A 59 -12.11 14.37 -3.57
C HIS A 59 -12.15 13.49 -2.32
N LEU A 60 -11.42 13.83 -1.26
CA LEU A 60 -11.20 12.97 -0.11
C LEU A 60 -12.50 12.58 0.61
N LEU A 61 -13.37 13.55 0.89
CA LEU A 61 -14.61 13.32 1.65
C LEU A 61 -15.52 12.29 0.94
N LYS A 62 -15.74 12.50 -0.37
CA LYS A 62 -16.55 11.61 -1.20
C LYS A 62 -15.99 10.19 -1.25
N TRP A 63 -14.66 10.06 -1.27
CA TRP A 63 -14.02 8.74 -1.32
C TRP A 63 -14.01 8.05 0.03
N LYS A 64 -13.85 8.76 1.15
CA LYS A 64 -13.92 8.16 2.50
C LYS A 64 -15.27 7.47 2.72
N GLU A 65 -16.37 8.15 2.40
CA GLU A 65 -17.73 7.57 2.47
C GLU A 65 -17.87 6.34 1.54
N ALA A 66 -17.39 6.42 0.30
CA ALA A 66 -17.49 5.32 -0.65
C ALA A 66 -16.67 4.08 -0.22
N ILE A 67 -15.53 4.28 0.43
CA ILE A 67 -14.61 3.23 0.88
C ILE A 67 -15.17 2.52 2.12
N GLU A 68 -15.75 3.26 3.07
CA GLU A 68 -16.41 2.69 4.25
C GLU A 68 -17.53 1.72 3.86
N LEU A 69 -18.22 1.97 2.75
CA LEU A 69 -19.27 1.10 2.23
C LEU A 69 -18.75 -0.23 1.62
N GLN A 70 -17.45 -0.33 1.30
CA GLN A 70 -16.92 -1.49 0.57
C GLN A 70 -16.50 -2.67 1.45
N ASN A 71 -16.66 -2.60 2.78
CA ASN A 71 -16.29 -3.68 3.73
C ASN A 71 -14.94 -4.32 3.33
N ILE A 72 -13.92 -3.48 3.15
CA ILE A 72 -12.62 -3.90 2.64
C ILE A 72 -12.14 -5.05 3.50
N PRO A 73 -11.90 -6.25 2.91
CA PRO A 73 -11.46 -7.39 3.69
C PRO A 73 -10.22 -7.01 4.50
N PRO A 74 -10.15 -7.42 5.79
CA PRO A 74 -8.96 -7.18 6.60
C PRO A 74 -7.72 -7.60 5.82
N LYS A 75 -6.66 -6.79 5.88
CA LYS A 75 -5.42 -7.03 5.13
C LYS A 75 -4.99 -8.50 5.29
N GLY A 76 -4.99 -9.23 4.19
CA GLY A 76 -4.44 -10.58 4.13
C GLY A 76 -2.94 -10.45 4.01
N TYR A 77 -2.23 -10.58 5.12
CA TYR A 77 -0.78 -10.61 5.13
C TYR A 77 -0.27 -12.00 4.77
N PHE A 78 0.68 -12.08 3.84
CA PHE A 78 1.37 -13.32 3.51
C PHE A 78 2.76 -13.29 4.11
N PHE A 79 2.83 -13.44 5.43
CA PHE A 79 4.09 -13.32 6.14
C PHE A 79 5.09 -14.39 5.72
N LYS A 80 6.27 -13.93 5.33
CA LYS A 80 7.42 -14.78 5.08
C LYS A 80 8.16 -15.03 6.38
N ASP A 81 8.59 -16.27 6.58
CA ASP A 81 9.41 -16.64 7.73
C ASP A 81 10.77 -15.95 7.68
N PHE A 82 11.20 -15.39 8.81
CA PHE A 82 12.46 -14.65 8.88
C PHE A 82 13.67 -15.56 8.59
N GLY A 83 13.62 -16.83 9.01
CA GLY A 83 14.63 -17.83 8.70
C GLY A 83 14.75 -18.11 7.19
N GLU A 84 13.66 -18.07 6.45
CA GLU A 84 13.69 -18.20 4.97
C GLU A 84 14.32 -16.99 4.28
N ILE A 85 14.14 -15.80 4.83
CA ILE A 85 14.79 -14.57 4.35
C ILE A 85 16.31 -14.67 4.57
N LEU A 86 16.75 -15.05 5.77
CA LEU A 86 18.17 -15.24 6.08
C LEU A 86 18.83 -16.31 5.22
N GLN A 87 18.07 -17.33 4.79
CA GLN A 87 18.52 -18.37 3.86
C GLN A 87 18.56 -17.92 2.39
N GLY A 88 18.16 -16.68 2.08
CA GLY A 88 18.14 -16.15 0.71
C GLY A 88 17.05 -16.78 -0.17
N LYS A 89 16.00 -17.38 0.42
CA LYS A 89 14.88 -17.98 -0.33
C LYS A 89 13.89 -16.94 -0.88
N CYS A 90 14.12 -15.67 -0.60
CA CYS A 90 13.29 -14.56 -1.06
C CYS A 90 13.92 -13.88 -2.26
N LYS A 91 13.10 -13.42 -3.20
CA LYS A 91 13.61 -12.68 -4.35
C LYS A 91 13.96 -11.25 -3.94
N THR A 92 15.14 -10.78 -4.32
CA THR A 92 15.64 -9.44 -3.94
C THR A 92 14.92 -8.28 -4.64
N ASP A 93 14.16 -8.57 -5.71
CA ASP A 93 13.40 -7.60 -6.51
C ASP A 93 11.91 -7.51 -6.11
N ARG A 94 11.52 -8.17 -5.01
CA ARG A 94 10.13 -8.27 -4.56
C ARG A 94 9.97 -7.82 -3.11
N LEU A 95 8.88 -7.09 -2.84
CA LEU A 95 8.44 -6.78 -1.48
C LEU A 95 7.74 -8.00 -0.87
N GLU A 96 8.17 -8.41 0.31
CA GLU A 96 7.58 -9.50 1.09
C GLU A 96 7.03 -8.96 2.41
N ASP A 97 5.89 -9.48 2.87
CA ASP A 97 5.35 -9.16 4.18
C ASP A 97 6.16 -9.91 5.25
N ILE A 98 6.58 -9.22 6.31
CA ILE A 98 7.30 -9.84 7.44
C ILE A 98 6.64 -9.46 8.76
N ILE A 99 6.65 -10.39 9.71
CA ILE A 99 6.24 -10.15 11.10
C ILE A 99 7.25 -10.82 12.02
N ASP A 100 7.79 -10.06 12.95
CA ASP A 100 8.76 -10.57 13.91
C ASP A 100 8.81 -9.69 15.17
N ALA A 101 9.45 -10.18 16.22
CA ALA A 101 9.71 -9.41 17.43
C ALA A 101 10.81 -8.37 17.21
N VAL A 102 10.52 -7.13 17.60
CA VAL A 102 11.52 -6.06 17.67
C VAL A 102 12.32 -6.27 18.94
N SER A 103 13.56 -6.72 18.79
CA SER A 103 14.46 -6.93 19.94
C SER A 103 15.07 -5.63 20.42
N GLU A 104 15.51 -4.76 19.51
CA GLU A 104 16.22 -3.53 19.83
C GLU A 104 15.82 -2.42 18.86
N ILE A 105 15.72 -1.19 19.38
CA ILE A 105 15.51 0.03 18.58
C ILE A 105 16.78 0.86 18.76
N ASN A 106 17.62 0.91 17.73
CA ASN A 106 18.99 1.41 17.83
C ASN A 106 19.10 2.92 17.60
N HIS A 107 18.33 3.45 16.64
CA HIS A 107 18.46 4.84 16.25
C HIS A 107 17.10 5.40 15.86
N ILE A 108 16.75 6.55 16.44
CA ILE A 108 15.57 7.32 16.10
C ILE A 108 16.06 8.70 15.68
N GLN A 109 16.12 8.96 14.37
CA GLN A 109 16.44 10.29 13.87
C GLN A 109 15.16 11.07 13.62
N SER A 110 14.89 12.09 14.43
CA SER A 110 13.84 13.08 14.17
C SER A 110 14.47 14.30 13.49
N ASN A 111 14.13 14.55 12.22
CA ASN A 111 14.48 15.82 11.59
C ASN A 111 13.47 16.88 12.07
N THR A 112 13.96 17.93 12.76
CA THR A 112 13.17 19.02 13.34
C THR A 112 12.40 19.84 12.30
N LEU A 113 12.72 19.72 11.00
CA LEU A 113 11.96 20.30 9.89
C LEU A 113 10.87 19.38 9.29
N GLY A 114 10.33 18.47 10.11
CA GLY A 114 8.97 17.96 9.95
C GLY A 114 8.77 16.78 9.01
N LYS A 115 9.79 16.05 8.56
CA LYS A 115 9.56 14.90 7.66
C LYS A 115 10.53 13.77 7.92
N LYS A 116 9.95 12.64 8.28
CA LYS A 116 10.56 11.30 8.36
C LYS A 116 11.39 11.08 9.62
N VAL A 117 10.78 10.33 10.53
CA VAL A 117 11.51 9.62 11.58
C VAL A 117 12.14 8.40 10.92
N VAL A 118 13.47 8.31 10.96
CA VAL A 118 14.17 7.11 10.53
C VAL A 118 14.44 6.27 11.77
N VAL A 119 13.89 5.06 11.77
CA VAL A 119 14.06 4.09 12.86
C VAL A 119 14.91 2.93 12.36
N SER A 120 16.01 2.65 13.05
CA SER A 120 16.77 1.41 12.88
C SER A 120 16.34 0.41 13.94
N VAL A 121 15.79 -0.71 13.52
CA VAL A 121 15.37 -1.80 14.41
C VAL A 121 16.19 -3.06 14.16
N VAL A 122 16.43 -3.84 15.22
CA VAL A 122 16.96 -5.20 15.13
C VAL A 122 15.80 -6.15 15.33
N LEU A 123 15.50 -6.93 14.29
CA LEU A 123 14.55 -8.03 14.34
C LEU A 123 15.29 -9.29 14.78
N LYS A 124 14.70 -10.09 15.66
CA LYS A 124 15.24 -11.39 16.09
C LYS A 124 14.13 -12.42 16.08
N ASP A 125 14.41 -13.54 15.44
CA ASP A 125 13.58 -14.75 15.51
C ASP A 125 13.49 -15.23 16.96
N LEU A 126 12.29 -15.18 17.54
CA LEU A 126 12.01 -15.71 18.87
C LEU A 126 11.95 -17.24 18.80
N LYS A 127 13.10 -17.90 18.95
CA LYS A 127 13.16 -19.34 19.21
C LYS A 127 12.94 -19.68 20.67
#